data_AF-A0A017HHP5-F1
#
_entry.id   AF-A0A017HHP5-F1
#
_cell.length_a   1.000
_cell.length_b   1.000
_cell.length_c   1.000
_cell.angle_alpha   90.00
_cell.angle_beta   90.00
_cell.angle_gamma   90.00
#
_symmetry.space_group_name_H-M   'P 1'
#
loop_
_entity.id
_entity.type
_entity.pdbx_description
1 polymer ?
#
loop_
_entity_poly.entity_id
_entity_poly.type
_entity_poly.pdbx_seq_one_letter_code
_entity_poly.pdbx_strand_id
1 'polypeptide(L)'
;MTATHTCRRALLKGAAVLTAIPVAVSAGGVPLFDVVEDLFPVAAPIPAGPDLSTFDGRLLAAADWLSLPPPPIVYDEEDLQGGVMLTPELMAWFRENDLRAHLGWFFDGGPAGTTADEQRTRLMQDREMLALFNGMDETEQGIMLQAIERFADPSIPAEVIQAESLAKLDAHRAAKRARAQ
;
A
#
# COMPACT_ATOMS: atom_id res chain seq x y z
N MET A 1 2.64 28.01 18.75
CA MET A 1 3.86 27.47 18.11
C MET A 1 3.98 25.97 18.42
N THR A 2 3.22 25.11 17.75
CA THR A 2 3.15 23.66 18.08
C THR A 2 3.00 22.72 16.88
N ALA A 3 2.96 23.22 15.64
CA ALA A 3 2.75 22.38 14.44
C ALA A 3 4.02 21.70 13.92
N THR A 4 5.21 22.18 14.29
CA THR A 4 6.49 21.71 13.73
C THR A 4 6.99 20.39 14.33
N HIS A 5 6.46 19.97 15.49
CA HIS A 5 6.91 18.75 16.16
C HIS A 5 6.18 17.47 15.68
N THR A 6 4.96 17.59 15.16
CA THR A 6 4.16 16.44 14.73
C THR A 6 4.66 15.85 13.40
N CYS A 7 5.13 16.71 12.50
CA CYS A 7 5.60 16.31 11.16
C CYS A 7 6.89 15.47 11.21
N ARG A 8 7.81 15.78 12.15
CA ARG A 8 9.05 14.99 12.36
C ARG A 8 8.81 13.55 12.83
N ARG A 9 7.75 13.31 13.60
CA ARG A 9 7.47 11.99 14.18
C ARG A 9 6.79 11.03 13.20
N ALA A 10 6.08 11.57 12.19
CA ALA A 10 5.49 10.77 11.12
C ALA A 10 6.56 10.30 10.11
N LEU A 11 7.49 11.17 9.74
CA LEU A 11 8.59 10.85 8.81
C LEU A 11 9.56 9.79 9.37
N LEU A 12 9.86 9.81 10.67
CA LEU A 12 10.73 8.81 11.31
C LEU A 12 10.09 7.42 11.43
N LYS A 13 8.75 7.33 11.49
CA LYS A 13 8.06 6.04 11.48
C LYS A 13 8.03 5.42 10.08
N GLY A 14 7.87 6.23 9.03
CA GLY A 14 7.94 5.76 7.64
C GLY A 14 9.31 5.19 7.27
N ALA A 15 10.40 5.82 7.73
CA ALA A 15 11.76 5.34 7.45
C ALA A 15 12.09 3.99 8.11
N ALA A 16 11.52 3.70 9.28
CA ALA A 16 11.75 2.43 9.98
C ALA A 16 11.03 1.22 9.34
N VAL A 17 10.00 1.46 8.52
CA VAL A 17 9.26 0.40 7.82
C VAL A 17 10.06 -0.17 6.64
N LEU A 18 10.98 0.61 6.06
CA LEU A 18 11.81 0.18 4.93
C LEU A 18 12.97 -0.76 5.31
N THR A 19 13.28 -0.93 6.59
CA THR A 19 14.39 -1.78 7.06
C THR A 19 13.99 -3.15 7.59
N ALA A 20 12.70 -3.51 7.56
CA ALA A 20 12.19 -4.74 8.16
C ALA A 20 11.71 -5.79 7.14
N ILE A 21 12.44 -5.97 6.03
CA ILE A 21 12.24 -7.12 5.13
C ILE A 21 13.19 -8.23 5.57
N PRO A 22 12.76 -9.26 6.34
CA PRO A 22 13.58 -10.44 6.54
C PRO A 22 13.62 -11.26 5.24
N VAL A 23 14.82 -11.32 4.64
CA VAL A 23 15.18 -12.33 3.63
C VAL A 23 15.16 -13.69 4.32
N ALA A 24 14.08 -14.46 4.14
CA ALA A 24 13.99 -15.84 4.62
C ALA A 24 14.76 -16.77 3.67
N VAL A 25 15.95 -17.19 4.11
CA VAL A 25 16.73 -18.27 3.49
C VAL A 25 16.18 -19.61 3.98
N SER A 26 15.88 -20.48 3.02
CA SER A 26 15.44 -21.87 3.19
C SER A 26 16.54 -22.75 3.81
N ALA A 27 16.20 -23.55 4.82
CA ALA A 27 16.87 -24.82 5.13
C ALA A 27 16.01 -25.70 6.07
N GLY A 28 15.56 -26.86 5.59
CA GLY A 28 15.48 -28.10 6.39
C GLY A 28 14.14 -28.51 7.04
N GLY A 29 13.46 -29.50 6.43
CA GLY A 29 12.97 -30.75 7.05
C GLY A 29 12.06 -30.75 8.30
N VAL A 30 10.73 -30.83 8.06
CA VAL A 30 9.64 -31.70 8.63
C VAL A 30 9.97 -32.61 9.84
N PRO A 31 9.05 -32.96 10.80
CA PRO A 31 7.59 -32.77 10.87
C PRO A 31 7.02 -32.18 12.19
N LEU A 32 5.76 -31.73 12.15
CA LEU A 32 4.95 -31.48 13.35
C LEU A 32 3.57 -32.12 13.13
N PHE A 33 3.46 -33.39 13.51
CA PHE A 33 2.17 -34.04 13.79
C PHE A 33 2.13 -34.41 15.27
N ASP A 34 0.91 -34.42 15.78
CA ASP A 34 0.41 -34.79 17.10
C ASP A 34 0.35 -33.72 18.20
N VAL A 35 -0.83 -33.73 18.83
CA VAL A 35 -1.25 -33.10 20.10
C VAL A 35 -1.96 -31.74 19.96
N VAL A 36 -3.26 -31.75 19.61
CA VAL A 36 -4.43 -31.72 20.53
C VAL A 36 -5.69 -31.55 19.67
N GLU A 37 -6.39 -32.66 19.40
CA GLU A 37 -7.83 -32.62 19.12
C GLU A 37 -8.59 -32.49 20.47
N ASP A 38 -9.78 -31.89 20.44
CA ASP A 38 -10.84 -31.96 21.47
C ASP A 38 -10.97 -30.86 22.55
N LEU A 39 -10.61 -29.59 22.33
CA LEU A 39 -10.97 -28.53 23.28
C LEU A 39 -11.35 -27.15 22.70
N PHE A 40 -12.06 -27.10 21.57
CA PHE A 40 -12.73 -25.85 21.16
C PHE A 40 -14.23 -26.06 20.95
N PRO A 41 -15.09 -25.32 21.68
CA PRO A 41 -16.51 -25.28 21.36
C PRO A 41 -16.64 -24.79 19.91
N VAL A 42 -17.55 -25.40 19.15
CA VAL A 42 -17.90 -24.99 17.78
C VAL A 42 -18.27 -23.50 17.83
N ALA A 43 -17.30 -22.65 17.48
CA ALA A 43 -17.51 -21.24 17.37
C ALA A 43 -18.57 -21.03 16.29
N ALA A 44 -19.60 -20.25 16.60
CA ALA A 44 -20.50 -19.72 15.58
C ALA A 44 -19.64 -19.16 14.43
N PRO A 45 -20.02 -19.38 13.15
CA PRO A 45 -19.21 -18.93 12.03
C PRO A 45 -18.92 -17.43 12.22
N ILE A 46 -17.65 -17.11 12.40
CA ILE A 46 -17.17 -15.74 12.31
C ILE A 46 -17.69 -15.25 10.95
N PRO A 47 -18.44 -14.13 10.87
CA PRO A 47 -18.91 -13.64 9.58
C PRO A 47 -17.68 -13.54 8.69
N ALA A 48 -17.66 -14.35 7.64
CA ALA A 48 -16.50 -14.47 6.77
C ALA A 48 -16.22 -13.06 6.24
N GLY A 49 -15.04 -12.53 6.57
CA GLY A 49 -14.54 -11.36 5.89
C GLY A 49 -14.52 -11.62 4.37
N PRO A 50 -14.38 -10.56 3.56
CA PRO A 50 -14.32 -10.71 2.10
C PRO A 50 -13.27 -11.77 1.70
N ASP A 51 -13.66 -12.69 0.81
CA ASP A 51 -12.80 -13.79 0.37
C ASP A 51 -11.68 -13.27 -0.55
N LEU A 52 -10.51 -13.02 0.04
CA LEU A 52 -9.37 -12.48 -0.69
C LEU A 52 -8.76 -13.45 -1.72
N SER A 53 -9.21 -14.71 -1.77
CA SER A 53 -8.79 -15.64 -2.84
C SER A 53 -9.43 -15.30 -4.19
N THR A 54 -10.55 -14.58 -4.18
CA THR A 54 -11.31 -14.17 -5.37
C THR A 54 -11.04 -12.74 -5.78
N PHE A 55 -11.23 -12.42 -7.06
CA PHE A 55 -11.06 -11.06 -7.58
C PHE A 55 -12.09 -10.10 -6.98
N ASP A 56 -13.37 -10.48 -6.95
CA ASP A 56 -14.45 -9.68 -6.36
C ASP A 56 -14.33 -9.57 -4.84
N GLY A 57 -13.92 -10.63 -4.14
CA GLY A 57 -13.64 -10.53 -2.72
C GLY A 57 -12.53 -9.52 -2.41
N ARG A 58 -11.45 -9.49 -3.21
CA ARG A 58 -10.41 -8.44 -3.09
C ARG A 58 -10.96 -7.04 -3.38
N LEU A 59 -11.82 -6.87 -4.39
CA LEU A 59 -12.48 -5.60 -4.69
C LEU A 59 -13.33 -5.10 -3.50
N LEU A 60 -14.16 -5.98 -2.95
CA LEU A 60 -15.02 -5.66 -1.80
C LEU A 60 -14.20 -5.36 -0.54
N ALA A 61 -13.11 -6.10 -0.32
CA ALA A 61 -12.17 -5.83 0.77
C ALA A 61 -11.52 -4.45 0.65
N ALA A 62 -11.04 -4.10 -0.55
CA ALA A 62 -10.46 -2.78 -0.77
C ALA A 62 -11.48 -1.66 -0.55
N ALA A 63 -12.73 -1.85 -0.99
CA ALA A 63 -13.79 -0.89 -0.77
C ALA A 63 -14.08 -0.67 0.72
N ASP A 64 -14.16 -1.76 1.50
CA ASP A 64 -14.36 -1.69 2.95
C ASP A 64 -13.17 -1.04 3.67
N TRP A 65 -11.96 -1.54 3.44
CA TRP A 65 -10.74 -1.08 4.12
C TRP A 65 -10.46 0.41 3.90
N LEU A 66 -10.76 0.91 2.70
CA LEU A 66 -10.51 2.29 2.31
C LEU A 66 -11.75 3.17 2.41
N SER A 67 -12.87 2.63 2.91
CA SER A 67 -14.17 3.30 3.05
C SER A 67 -14.63 3.97 1.74
N LEU A 68 -14.54 3.23 0.63
CA LEU A 68 -14.90 3.66 -0.71
C LEU A 68 -16.34 3.26 -1.05
N PRO A 69 -16.97 3.91 -2.04
CA PRO A 69 -18.22 3.41 -2.59
C PRO A 69 -18.04 1.98 -3.14
N PRO A 70 -19.10 1.15 -3.10
CA PRO A 70 -19.04 -0.21 -3.61
C PRO A 70 -18.65 -0.22 -5.10
N PRO A 71 -17.76 -1.13 -5.52
CA PRO A 71 -17.32 -1.23 -6.91
C PRO A 71 -18.49 -1.68 -7.81
N PRO A 72 -18.63 -1.11 -9.02
CA PRO A 72 -19.66 -1.50 -9.97
C PRO A 72 -19.27 -2.82 -10.66
N ILE A 73 -19.44 -3.94 -9.95
CA ILE A 73 -19.12 -5.28 -10.42
C ILE A 73 -20.21 -5.78 -11.37
N VAL A 74 -19.78 -6.27 -12.54
CA VAL A 74 -20.62 -6.99 -13.49
C VAL A 74 -19.96 -8.34 -13.73
N TYR A 75 -20.75 -9.41 -13.73
CA TYR A 75 -20.26 -10.77 -13.96
C TYR A 75 -20.51 -11.16 -15.42
N ASP A 76 -19.60 -11.94 -16.00
CA ASP A 76 -19.76 -12.52 -17.32
C ASP A 76 -20.77 -13.68 -17.25
N GLU A 77 -21.91 -13.52 -17.89
CA GLU A 77 -22.98 -14.53 -17.92
C GLU A 77 -22.64 -15.71 -18.87
N GLU A 78 -21.68 -15.54 -19.77
CA GLU A 78 -21.22 -16.59 -20.70
C GLU A 78 -20.09 -17.44 -20.09
N ASP A 79 -19.38 -16.91 -19.09
CA ASP A 79 -18.42 -17.67 -18.30
C ASP A 79 -19.14 -18.51 -17.25
N LEU A 80 -19.10 -19.83 -17.41
CA LEU A 80 -19.67 -20.78 -16.44
C LEU A 80 -19.05 -20.68 -15.04
N GLN A 81 -17.88 -20.03 -14.91
CA GLN A 81 -17.21 -19.76 -13.63
C GLN A 81 -17.59 -18.40 -13.03
N GLY A 82 -18.35 -17.56 -13.74
CA GLY A 82 -18.82 -16.27 -13.25
C GLY A 82 -17.69 -15.24 -13.05
N GLY A 83 -16.81 -15.07 -14.03
CA GLY A 83 -15.73 -14.09 -13.97
C GLY A 83 -16.21 -12.64 -13.92
N VAL A 84 -15.55 -11.79 -13.13
CA VAL A 84 -15.83 -10.34 -13.11
C VAL A 84 -15.36 -9.69 -14.40
N MET A 85 -16.25 -8.94 -15.06
CA MET A 85 -15.93 -8.16 -16.24
C MET A 85 -15.20 -6.88 -15.90
N LEU A 86 -14.14 -6.57 -16.66
CA LEU A 86 -13.43 -5.30 -16.58
C LEU A 86 -14.16 -4.21 -17.38
N THR A 87 -15.37 -3.86 -16.92
CA THR A 87 -16.21 -2.84 -17.55
C THR A 87 -15.55 -1.45 -17.50
N PRO A 88 -15.92 -0.55 -18.43
CA PRO A 88 -15.48 0.85 -18.37
C PRO A 88 -15.78 1.52 -17.01
N GLU A 89 -16.89 1.16 -16.37
CA GLU A 89 -17.33 1.66 -15.07
C GLU A 89 -16.44 1.15 -13.94
N LEU A 90 -16.05 -0.13 -13.96
CA LEU A 90 -15.10 -0.67 -12.99
C LEU A 90 -13.71 -0.05 -13.15
N MET A 91 -13.26 0.16 -14.39
CA MET A 91 -12.01 0.88 -14.68
C MET A 91 -12.10 2.37 -14.30
N ALA A 92 -13.31 2.95 -14.39
CA ALA A 92 -13.84 4.15 -13.73
C ALA A 92 -13.37 4.26 -12.28
N TRP A 93 -13.97 3.37 -11.50
CA TRP A 93 -13.79 3.24 -10.06
C TRP A 93 -12.32 3.07 -9.67
N PHE A 94 -11.53 2.29 -10.41
CA PHE A 94 -10.10 2.13 -10.12
C PHE A 94 -9.29 3.42 -10.22
N ARG A 95 -9.58 4.33 -11.18
CA ARG A 95 -8.83 5.60 -11.25
C ARG A 95 -9.33 6.61 -10.23
N GLU A 96 -10.64 6.72 -10.04
CA GLU A 96 -11.22 7.70 -9.13
C GLU A 96 -10.78 7.50 -7.68
N ASN A 97 -10.41 6.26 -7.34
CA ASN A 97 -9.94 5.88 -6.01
C ASN A 97 -8.43 5.62 -5.94
N ASP A 98 -7.66 6.00 -6.97
CA ASP A 98 -6.19 5.85 -7.03
C ASP A 98 -5.67 4.40 -6.88
N LEU A 99 -6.49 3.41 -7.27
CA LEU A 99 -6.20 1.98 -7.12
C LEU A 99 -5.50 1.34 -8.34
N ARG A 100 -5.25 2.12 -9.40
CA ARG A 100 -4.64 1.62 -10.66
C ARG A 100 -3.30 0.93 -10.47
N ALA A 101 -2.45 1.47 -9.58
CA ALA A 101 -1.13 0.90 -9.29
C ALA A 101 -1.23 -0.50 -8.63
N HIS A 102 -2.40 -0.85 -8.11
CA HIS A 102 -2.65 -2.09 -7.39
C HIS A 102 -3.39 -3.14 -8.24
N LEU A 103 -3.68 -2.88 -9.52
CA LEU A 103 -4.38 -3.82 -10.39
C LEU A 103 -3.74 -5.21 -10.38
N GLY A 104 -2.42 -5.31 -10.38
CA GLY A 104 -1.71 -6.60 -10.30
C GLY A 104 -2.07 -7.41 -9.05
N TRP A 105 -2.24 -6.75 -7.89
CA TRP A 105 -2.68 -7.43 -6.67
C TRP A 105 -4.12 -7.94 -6.80
N PHE A 106 -5.02 -7.16 -7.41
CA PHE A 106 -6.41 -7.61 -7.61
C PHE A 106 -6.49 -8.84 -8.50
N PHE A 107 -5.68 -8.95 -9.57
CA PHE A 107 -5.67 -10.14 -10.42
C PHE A 107 -4.95 -11.32 -9.80
N ASP A 108 -3.73 -11.11 -9.31
CA ASP A 108 -2.83 -12.21 -8.96
C ASP A 108 -2.91 -12.61 -7.47
N GLY A 109 -3.67 -11.85 -6.65
CA GLY A 109 -3.73 -12.04 -5.21
C GLY A 109 -2.49 -11.54 -4.45
N GLY A 110 -1.47 -11.07 -5.18
CA GLY A 110 -0.19 -10.60 -4.63
C GLY A 110 0.83 -11.72 -4.37
N PRO A 111 1.96 -11.38 -3.73
CA PRO A 111 3.00 -12.36 -3.42
C PRO A 111 2.46 -13.46 -2.50
N ALA A 112 2.81 -14.71 -2.80
CA ALA A 112 2.47 -15.85 -1.95
C ALA A 112 2.92 -15.62 -0.50
N GLY A 113 2.03 -15.85 0.45
CA GLY A 113 2.28 -15.66 1.88
C GLY A 113 1.99 -14.25 2.42
N THR A 114 1.56 -13.30 1.59
CA THR A 114 1.15 -11.98 2.09
C THR A 114 -0.20 -12.06 2.80
N THR A 115 -0.28 -11.54 4.00
CA THR A 115 -1.52 -11.51 4.80
C THR A 115 -2.47 -10.39 4.35
N ALA A 116 -3.75 -10.52 4.72
CA ALA A 116 -4.76 -9.48 4.50
C ALA A 116 -4.35 -8.12 5.11
N ASP A 117 -3.80 -8.16 6.33
CA ASP A 117 -3.39 -6.96 7.06
C ASP A 117 -2.17 -6.27 6.41
N GLU A 118 -1.23 -7.03 5.88
CA GLU A 118 -0.09 -6.49 5.12
C GLU A 118 -0.56 -5.79 3.84
N GLN A 119 -1.50 -6.40 3.09
CA GLN A 119 -2.06 -5.77 1.89
C GLN A 119 -2.86 -4.51 2.21
N ARG A 120 -3.68 -4.57 3.26
CA ARG A 120 -4.40 -3.40 3.77
C ARG A 120 -3.46 -2.26 4.12
N THR A 121 -2.39 -2.57 4.87
CA THR A 121 -1.38 -1.60 5.29
C THR A 121 -0.71 -0.96 4.06
N ARG A 122 -0.35 -1.77 3.07
CA ARG A 122 0.26 -1.28 1.83
C ARG A 122 -0.66 -0.36 1.04
N LEU A 123 -1.92 -0.74 0.85
CA LEU A 123 -2.92 0.10 0.16
C LEU A 123 -3.11 1.46 0.85
N MET A 124 -3.18 1.47 2.18
CA MET A 124 -3.31 2.70 2.95
C MET A 124 -2.06 3.58 2.82
N GLN A 125 -0.87 2.99 2.95
CA GLN A 125 0.41 3.70 2.82
C GLN A 125 0.59 4.30 1.42
N ASP A 126 0.30 3.55 0.38
CA ASP A 126 0.44 4.00 -1.00
C ASP A 126 -0.54 5.15 -1.31
N ARG A 127 -1.76 5.09 -0.77
CA ARG A 127 -2.74 6.20 -0.88
C ARG A 127 -2.29 7.46 -0.13
N GLU A 128 -1.79 7.31 1.10
CA GLU A 128 -1.23 8.45 1.86
C GLU A 128 -0.04 9.07 1.11
N MET A 129 0.82 8.24 0.52
CA MET A 129 1.96 8.68 -0.27
C MET A 129 1.52 9.44 -1.52
N LEU A 130 0.56 8.92 -2.28
CA LEU A 130 -0.01 9.58 -3.45
C LEU A 130 -0.66 10.93 -3.08
N ALA A 131 -1.38 10.99 -1.96
CA ALA A 131 -1.96 12.25 -1.47
C ALA A 131 -0.87 13.29 -1.15
N LEU A 132 0.25 12.87 -0.56
CA LEU A 132 1.41 13.74 -0.32
C LEU A 132 2.04 14.22 -1.62
N PHE A 133 2.24 13.34 -2.60
CA PHE A 133 2.80 13.68 -3.92
C PHE A 133 1.89 14.64 -4.70
N ASN A 134 0.57 14.44 -4.66
CA ASN A 134 -0.39 15.33 -5.32
C ASN A 134 -0.44 16.73 -4.68
N GLY A 135 -0.03 16.86 -3.42
CA GLY A 135 0.11 18.15 -2.75
C GLY A 135 1.42 18.90 -3.06
N MET A 136 2.35 18.26 -3.78
CA MET A 136 3.65 18.83 -4.14
C MET A 136 3.60 19.50 -5.51
N ASP A 137 4.38 20.57 -5.69
CA ASP A 137 4.60 21.13 -7.04
C ASP A 137 5.63 20.31 -7.84
N GLU A 138 5.70 20.56 -9.14
CA GLU A 138 6.56 19.79 -10.08
C GLU A 138 8.04 19.76 -9.64
N THR A 139 8.54 20.85 -9.05
CA THR A 139 9.92 20.90 -8.55
C THR A 139 10.09 20.02 -7.32
N GLU A 140 9.15 20.06 -6.38
CA GLU A 140 9.14 19.19 -5.20
C GLU A 140 9.02 17.71 -5.58
N GLN A 141 8.14 17.39 -6.52
CA GLN A 141 8.00 16.03 -7.07
C GLN A 141 9.31 15.55 -7.70
N GLY A 142 9.98 16.40 -8.49
CA GLY A 142 11.28 16.08 -9.08
C GLY A 142 12.38 15.81 -8.03
N ILE A 143 12.39 16.56 -6.92
CA ILE A 143 13.32 16.32 -5.80
C ILE A 143 13.05 14.95 -5.16
N MET A 144 11.78 14.61 -4.95
CA MET A 144 11.40 13.32 -4.36
C MET A 144 11.73 12.14 -5.28
N LEU A 145 11.48 12.26 -6.59
CA LEU A 145 11.83 11.22 -7.55
C LEU A 145 13.34 10.96 -7.59
N GLN A 146 14.16 12.02 -7.60
CA GLN A 146 15.62 11.87 -7.51
C GLN A 146 16.06 11.18 -6.22
N ALA A 147 15.37 11.43 -5.10
CA ALA A 147 15.65 10.77 -3.84
C ALA A 147 15.37 9.25 -3.96
N ILE A 148 14.21 8.89 -4.51
CA ILE A 148 13.81 7.49 -4.74
C ILE A 148 14.80 6.77 -5.65
N GLU A 149 15.20 7.38 -6.77
CA GLU A 149 16.20 6.81 -7.67
C GLU A 149 17.54 6.55 -6.96
N ARG A 150 17.94 7.44 -6.06
CA ARG A 150 19.18 7.27 -5.28
C ARG A 150 19.06 6.21 -4.20
N PHE A 151 17.87 5.95 -3.66
CA PHE A 151 17.65 4.85 -2.72
C PHE A 151 17.86 3.47 -3.37
N ALA A 152 17.81 3.39 -4.70
CA ALA A 152 18.15 2.16 -5.42
C ALA A 152 19.67 1.87 -5.42
N ASP A 153 20.51 2.87 -5.11
CA ASP A 153 21.96 2.71 -5.01
C ASP A 153 22.37 2.39 -3.55
N PRO A 154 22.76 1.14 -3.25
CA PRO A 154 23.13 0.72 -1.90
C PRO A 154 24.46 1.35 -1.42
N SER A 155 25.24 1.99 -2.30
CA SER A 155 26.50 2.64 -1.93
C SER A 155 26.31 3.97 -1.20
N ILE A 156 25.10 4.55 -1.27
CA ILE A 156 24.79 5.83 -0.64
C ILE A 156 23.95 5.57 0.62
N PRO A 157 24.39 5.98 1.81
CA PRO A 157 23.60 5.84 3.03
C PRO A 157 22.24 6.54 2.91
N ALA A 158 21.18 5.85 3.36
CA ALA A 158 19.81 6.34 3.32
C ALA A 158 19.66 7.71 4.02
N GLU A 159 20.37 7.91 5.12
CA GLU A 159 20.35 9.14 5.91
C GLU A 159 20.92 10.33 5.12
N VAL A 160 21.90 10.09 4.24
CA VAL A 160 22.49 11.12 3.38
C VAL A 160 21.50 11.53 2.31
N ILE A 161 20.88 10.57 1.63
CA ILE A 161 19.85 10.83 0.61
C ILE A 161 18.70 11.63 1.22
N GLN A 162 18.24 11.22 2.41
CA GLN A 162 17.15 11.89 3.13
C GLN A 162 17.52 13.32 3.51
N ALA A 163 18.69 13.54 4.10
CA ALA A 163 19.13 14.87 4.53
C ALA A 163 19.27 15.84 3.35
N GLU A 164 19.88 15.40 2.24
CA GLU A 164 20.06 16.23 1.05
C GLU A 164 18.72 16.58 0.39
N SER A 165 17.81 15.61 0.30
CA SER A 165 16.50 15.82 -0.31
C SER A 165 15.62 16.77 0.52
N LEU A 166 15.66 16.64 1.85
CA LEU A 166 14.99 17.58 2.76
C LEU A 166 15.55 19.00 2.64
N ALA A 167 16.88 19.15 2.57
CA ALA A 167 17.50 20.46 2.39
C ALA A 167 17.07 21.14 1.07
N LYS A 168 16.98 20.37 -0.03
CA LYS A 168 16.48 20.86 -1.32
C LYS A 168 15.02 21.30 -1.24
N LEU A 169 14.16 20.51 -0.60
CA LEU A 169 12.74 20.86 -0.42
C LEU A 169 12.56 22.13 0.41
N ASP A 170 13.28 22.24 1.53
CA ASP A 170 13.20 23.41 2.41
C ASP A 170 13.69 24.68 1.71
N ALA A 171 14.76 24.58 0.94
CA ALA A 171 15.28 25.68 0.13
C ALA A 171 14.26 26.16 -0.91
N HIS A 172 13.63 25.23 -1.65
CA HIS A 172 12.60 25.56 -2.63
C HIS A 172 11.38 26.21 -1.98
N ARG A 173 10.87 25.64 -0.89
CA ARG A 173 9.72 26.18 -0.13
C ARG A 173 10.02 27.55 0.48
N ALA A 174 11.25 27.79 0.92
CA ALA A 174 11.68 29.11 1.39
C ALA A 174 11.68 30.13 0.24
N ALA A 175 12.25 29.78 -0.92
CA ALA A 175 12.25 30.63 -2.10
C ALA A 175 10.83 30.95 -2.60
N LYS A 176 9.93 29.96 -2.61
CA LYS A 176 8.52 30.13 -2.97
C LYS A 176 7.80 31.11 -2.05
N ARG A 177 8.01 31.00 -0.73
CA ARG A 177 7.44 31.94 0.26
C ARG A 177 7.98 33.36 0.10
N ALA A 178 9.27 33.51 -0.18
CA ALA A 178 9.89 34.82 -0.39
C ALA A 178 9.36 35.52 -1.65
N ARG A 179 8.99 34.77 -2.69
CA ARG A 179 8.39 35.31 -3.93
C ARG A 179 6.91 35.67 -3.82
N ALA A 180 6.23 35.16 -2.80
CA ALA A 180 4.80 35.39 -2.57
C ALA A 180 4.53 36.62 -1.68
N GLN A 181 5.58 37.28 -1.19
CA GLN A 181 5.55 38.54 -0.44
C GLN A 181 5.86 39.71 -1.36
#